data_AF-A0AA37SRP5-F1
#
_entry.id   AF-A0AA37SRP5-F1
#
_cell.length_a   1.000
_cell.length_b   1.000
_cell.length_c   1.000
_cell.angle_alpha   90.00
_cell.angle_beta   90.00
_cell.angle_gamma   90.00
#
_symmetry.space_group_name_H-M   'P 1'
#
loop_
_entity.id
_entity.type
_entity.pdbx_description
1 polymer ?
#
loop_
_entity_poly.entity_id
_entity_poly.type
_entity_poly.pdbx_seq_one_letter_code
_entity_poly.pdbx_strand_id
1 'polypeptide(L)'
;MKFILLIVFSFLLWSCNNGPGNNEQPPNINSDAASKLTADQSKALEAFDLIQVGIDSKGRLYSTFPNSNQPCYPADSSFVIPRTEFLVAMKQFTTTYCTSLPPEEQLLLAESVAKAQAEFQIAHCSNSSVKQDYKNGLPMTGTWVLPNFLGRRDVTMIW
;
A
#
# COMPACT_ATOMS: atom_id res chain seq x y z
N MET A 1 -19.49 -6.09 60.28
CA MET A 1 -19.95 -5.72 58.93
C MET A 1 -18.76 -5.62 57.99
N LYS A 2 -18.38 -6.76 57.42
CA LYS A 2 -17.39 -6.97 56.36
C LYS A 2 -18.01 -8.04 55.46
N PHE A 3 -17.68 -8.06 54.17
CA PHE A 3 -18.19 -8.95 53.10
C PHE A 3 -19.31 -8.38 52.22
N ILE A 4 -19.04 -7.27 51.52
CA ILE A 4 -19.66 -6.99 50.22
C ILE A 4 -18.59 -6.36 49.32
N LEU A 5 -17.59 -7.14 48.89
CA LEU A 5 -16.60 -6.67 47.91
C LEU A 5 -15.90 -7.85 47.21
N LEU A 6 -16.65 -8.75 46.57
CA LEU A 6 -16.04 -9.89 45.85
C LEU A 6 -16.95 -10.52 44.77
N ILE A 7 -17.79 -9.74 44.08
CA ILE A 7 -18.71 -10.28 43.04
C ILE A 7 -18.52 -9.64 41.66
N VAL A 8 -17.57 -8.72 41.47
CA VAL A 8 -17.38 -8.04 40.16
C VAL A 8 -16.27 -8.67 39.30
N PHE A 9 -15.49 -9.62 39.81
CA PHE A 9 -14.30 -10.14 39.12
C PHE A 9 -14.49 -11.48 38.36
N SER A 10 -15.70 -12.04 38.31
CA SER A 10 -15.93 -13.37 37.68
C SER A 10 -16.51 -13.32 36.26
N PHE A 11 -16.76 -12.15 35.67
CA PHE A 11 -17.36 -12.04 34.33
C PHE A 11 -16.36 -11.80 33.18
N LEU A 12 -15.05 -11.84 33.42
CA LEU A 12 -14.03 -11.61 32.38
C LEU A 12 -13.38 -12.88 31.81
N LEU A 13 -13.82 -14.08 32.21
CA LEU A 13 -13.25 -15.34 31.70
C LEU A 13 -14.15 -16.08 30.70
N TRP A 14 -15.18 -15.42 30.16
CA TRP A 14 -16.09 -16.01 29.18
C TRP A 14 -16.10 -15.21 27.88
N SER A 15 -14.94 -15.13 27.24
CA SER A 15 -14.85 -14.87 25.81
C SER A 15 -13.84 -15.82 25.19
N CYS A 16 -14.22 -16.36 24.03
CA CYS A 16 -13.55 -17.39 23.24
C CYS A 16 -13.82 -18.84 23.68
N ASN A 17 -15.07 -19.28 23.54
CA ASN A 17 -15.31 -20.65 23.09
C ASN A 17 -16.37 -20.62 21.97
N ASN A 18 -16.07 -21.31 20.86
CA ASN A 18 -16.85 -21.47 19.62
C ASN A 18 -16.37 -20.64 18.41
N GLY A 19 -15.22 -21.01 17.86
CA GLY A 19 -15.00 -20.92 16.41
C GLY A 19 -15.38 -22.26 15.77
N PRO A 20 -16.19 -22.29 14.70
CA PRO A 20 -16.58 -23.55 14.07
C PRO A 20 -15.36 -24.21 13.43
N GLY A 21 -15.08 -25.44 13.84
CA GLY A 21 -14.16 -26.31 13.14
C GLY A 21 -14.73 -26.68 11.79
N ASN A 22 -14.03 -26.27 10.74
CA ASN A 22 -13.94 -27.01 9.48
C ASN A 22 -12.46 -27.02 9.10
N ASN A 23 -11.87 -28.20 9.16
CA ASN A 23 -10.55 -28.50 8.62
C ASN A 23 -10.62 -28.45 7.10
N GLU A 24 -10.59 -27.25 6.53
CA GLU A 24 -10.00 -27.08 5.21
C GLU A 24 -8.54 -26.72 5.47
N GLN A 25 -7.68 -27.74 5.38
CA GLN A 25 -6.27 -27.51 5.21
C GLN A 25 -6.16 -26.56 4.00
N PRO A 26 -5.61 -25.33 4.18
CA PRO A 26 -5.41 -24.45 3.04
C PRO A 26 -4.62 -25.25 2.00
N PRO A 27 -4.94 -25.10 0.70
CA PRO A 27 -4.17 -25.75 -0.33
C PRO A 27 -2.69 -25.53 -0.01
N ASN A 28 -1.92 -26.62 -0.01
CA ASN A 28 -0.47 -26.59 0.03
C ASN A 28 -0.03 -25.92 -1.28
N ILE A 29 -0.26 -24.61 -1.37
CA ILE A 29 0.41 -23.71 -2.28
C ILE A 29 1.83 -23.88 -1.81
N ASN A 30 2.62 -24.63 -2.58
CA ASN A 30 4.08 -24.52 -2.56
C ASN A 30 4.35 -23.05 -2.29
N SER A 31 4.84 -22.75 -1.10
CA SER A 31 5.28 -21.42 -0.75
C SER A 31 6.51 -21.19 -1.60
N ASP A 32 6.26 -20.89 -2.88
CA ASP A 32 7.26 -20.53 -3.86
C ASP A 32 8.10 -19.50 -3.15
N ALA A 33 9.32 -19.91 -2.80
CA ALA A 33 10.21 -19.14 -1.98
C ALA A 33 10.25 -17.76 -2.60
N ALA A 34 9.73 -16.77 -1.88
CA ALA A 34 9.45 -15.45 -2.40
C ALA A 34 10.66 -15.01 -3.22
N SER A 35 10.45 -14.83 -4.54
CA SER A 35 11.56 -14.76 -5.49
C SER A 35 12.60 -13.75 -5.02
N LYS A 36 13.88 -14.14 -5.03
CA LYS A 36 14.95 -13.29 -4.49
C LYS A 36 14.93 -11.93 -5.18
N LEU A 37 14.77 -10.86 -4.41
CA LEU A 37 14.77 -9.50 -4.93
C LEU A 37 16.16 -9.11 -5.43
N THR A 38 16.19 -8.34 -6.51
CA THR A 38 17.41 -7.65 -6.97
C THR A 38 17.76 -6.51 -6.02
N ALA A 39 18.97 -5.97 -6.14
CA ALA A 39 19.40 -4.82 -5.34
C ALA A 39 18.48 -3.59 -5.55
N ASP A 40 18.07 -3.33 -6.79
CA ASP A 40 17.21 -2.20 -7.12
C ASP A 40 15.79 -2.38 -6.56
N GLN A 41 15.27 -3.61 -6.59
CA GLN A 41 13.97 -3.94 -5.99
C GLN A 41 13.96 -3.77 -4.47
N SER A 42 15.01 -4.22 -3.79
CA SER A 42 15.14 -4.02 -2.34
C SER A 42 15.23 -2.53 -2.00
N LYS A 43 16.02 -1.76 -2.75
CA LYS A 43 16.12 -0.29 -2.58
C LYS A 43 14.79 0.41 -2.85
N ALA A 44 13.99 -0.06 -3.81
CA ALA A 44 12.68 0.50 -4.07
C ALA A 44 11.70 0.29 -2.90
N LEU A 45 11.73 -0.89 -2.26
CA LEU A 45 10.93 -1.15 -1.06
C LEU A 45 11.34 -0.24 0.09
N GLU A 46 12.64 -0.12 0.35
CA GLU A 46 13.19 0.78 1.35
C GLU A 46 12.82 2.24 1.07
N ALA A 47 12.94 2.68 -0.19
CA ALA A 47 12.58 4.04 -0.58
C ALA A 47 11.09 4.34 -0.36
N PHE A 48 10.20 3.39 -0.63
CA PHE A 48 8.78 3.56 -0.30
C PHE A 48 8.54 3.65 1.21
N ASP A 49 9.28 2.89 2.02
CA ASP A 49 9.16 2.97 3.48
C ASP A 49 9.65 4.33 4.00
N LEU A 50 10.75 4.84 3.44
CA LEU A 50 11.28 6.17 3.73
C LEU A 50 10.32 7.28 3.31
N ILE A 51 9.71 7.19 2.12
CA ILE A 51 8.68 8.14 1.69
C ILE A 51 7.48 8.07 2.65
N GLN A 52 7.03 6.87 3.02
CA GLN A 52 5.87 6.70 3.90
C GLN A 52 6.08 7.38 5.27
N VAL A 53 7.28 7.31 5.84
CA VAL A 53 7.60 7.98 7.11
C VAL A 53 7.98 9.47 6.93
N GLY A 54 8.46 9.86 5.75
CA GLY A 54 8.88 11.23 5.42
C GLY A 54 7.79 12.11 4.82
N ILE A 55 6.55 11.61 4.70
CA ILE A 55 5.41 12.40 4.26
C ILE A 55 4.93 13.34 5.37
N ASP A 56 4.65 14.59 4.99
CA ASP A 56 4.22 15.64 5.91
C ASP A 56 2.78 15.43 6.41
N SER A 57 1.92 14.79 5.60
CA SER A 57 0.52 14.50 5.93
C SER A 57 0.23 13.00 5.98
N LYS A 58 -0.07 12.49 7.18
CA LYS A 58 -0.31 11.06 7.40
C LYS A 58 -1.40 10.51 6.46
N GLY A 59 -1.21 9.26 6.02
CA GLY A 59 -2.19 8.53 5.22
C GLY A 59 -2.13 8.79 3.71
N ARG A 60 -1.15 9.56 3.22
CA ARG A 60 -0.96 9.77 1.76
C ARG A 60 -0.25 8.63 1.06
N LEU A 61 0.61 7.89 1.76
CA LEU A 61 1.24 6.68 1.26
C LEU A 61 1.18 5.63 2.36
N TYR A 62 0.76 4.42 2.02
CA TYR A 62 0.83 3.28 2.93
C TYR A 62 0.87 1.97 2.17
N SER A 63 1.43 0.95 2.81
CA SER A 63 1.47 -0.41 2.27
C SER A 63 0.52 -1.34 3.02
N THR A 64 -0.07 -2.29 2.30
CA THR A 64 -0.88 -3.39 2.88
C THR A 64 -0.38 -4.75 2.39
N PHE A 65 -0.94 -5.84 2.92
CA PHE A 65 -0.63 -7.18 2.43
C PHE A 65 -0.96 -7.31 0.94
N PRO A 66 -0.18 -8.10 0.17
CA PRO A 66 -0.38 -8.24 -1.26
C PRO A 66 -1.74 -8.86 -1.54
N ASN A 67 -2.44 -8.32 -2.54
CA ASN A 67 -3.78 -8.76 -2.94
C ASN A 67 -4.81 -8.67 -1.81
N SER A 68 -4.65 -7.71 -0.89
CA SER A 68 -5.66 -7.46 0.15
C SER A 68 -6.87 -6.71 -0.43
N ASN A 69 -7.99 -6.68 0.30
CA ASN A 69 -9.12 -5.83 -0.06
C ASN A 69 -8.71 -4.36 0.03
N GLN A 70 -8.41 -3.79 -1.12
CA GLN A 70 -7.99 -2.41 -1.25
C GLN A 70 -9.17 -1.46 -1.02
N PRO A 71 -8.94 -0.24 -0.49
CA PRO A 71 -9.98 0.80 -0.41
C PRO A 71 -10.62 1.13 -1.77
N CYS A 72 -9.91 0.78 -2.85
CA CYS A 72 -10.25 1.01 -4.23
C CYS A 72 -10.78 -0.27 -4.94
N TYR A 73 -11.62 -1.08 -4.29
CA TYR A 73 -12.18 -2.30 -4.89
C TYR A 73 -13.71 -2.22 -5.11
N PRO A 74 -14.21 -2.43 -6.34
CA PRO A 74 -13.45 -2.51 -7.60
C PRO A 74 -12.87 -1.14 -7.96
N ALA A 75 -11.76 -1.13 -8.70
CA ALA A 75 -11.19 0.11 -9.20
C ALA A 75 -12.08 0.72 -10.29
N ASP A 76 -12.16 2.05 -10.34
CA ASP A 76 -12.89 2.74 -11.42
C ASP A 76 -12.23 2.49 -12.78
N SER A 77 -10.91 2.35 -12.77
CA SER A 77 -10.11 1.98 -13.92
C SER A 77 -8.77 1.38 -13.51
N SER A 78 -8.10 0.75 -14.46
CA SER A 78 -6.73 0.28 -14.30
C SER A 78 -5.93 0.56 -15.56
N PHE A 79 -4.66 0.90 -15.39
CA PHE A 79 -3.76 1.17 -16.51
C PHE A 79 -2.34 0.71 -16.17
N VAL A 80 -1.52 0.53 -17.20
CA VAL A 80 -0.10 0.18 -17.07
C VAL A 80 0.72 1.36 -17.58
N ILE A 81 1.70 1.78 -16.78
CA ILE A 81 2.60 2.89 -17.13
C ILE A 81 4.05 2.42 -17.18
N PRO A 82 4.87 2.95 -18.10
CA PRO A 82 6.29 2.67 -18.12
C PRO A 82 6.98 3.34 -16.92
N ARG A 83 8.16 2.83 -16.57
CA ARG A 83 9.07 3.39 -15.54
C ARG A 83 9.24 4.90 -15.65
N THR A 84 9.38 5.42 -16.86
CA THR A 84 9.63 6.85 -17.11
C THR A 84 8.46 7.70 -16.66
N GLU A 85 7.22 7.27 -16.90
CA GLU A 85 6.02 7.97 -16.45
C GLU A 85 5.81 7.82 -14.95
N PHE A 86 6.08 6.63 -14.41
CA PHE A 86 6.00 6.42 -12.97
C PHE A 86 7.04 7.25 -12.20
N LEU A 87 8.23 7.46 -12.78
CA LEU A 87 9.22 8.38 -12.22
C LEU A 87 8.70 9.82 -12.17
N VAL A 88 8.03 10.30 -13.23
CA VAL A 88 7.42 11.63 -13.24
C VAL A 88 6.37 11.74 -12.12
N ALA A 89 5.52 10.72 -11.97
CA ALA A 89 4.54 10.65 -10.90
C ALA A 89 5.22 10.71 -9.51
N MET A 90 6.22 9.86 -9.26
CA MET A 90 6.91 9.82 -7.98
C MET A 90 7.62 11.13 -7.64
N LYS A 91 8.23 11.82 -8.62
CA LYS A 91 8.82 13.15 -8.42
C LYS A 91 7.76 14.16 -8.00
N GLN A 92 6.62 14.19 -8.70
CA GLN A 92 5.52 15.09 -8.35
C GLN A 92 4.98 14.77 -6.95
N PHE A 93 4.83 13.49 -6.61
CA PHE A 93 4.33 13.05 -5.32
C PHE A 93 5.27 13.46 -4.17
N THR A 94 6.58 13.19 -4.28
CA THR A 94 7.55 13.55 -3.23
C THR A 94 7.72 15.06 -3.09
N THR A 95 7.73 15.82 -4.19
CA THR A 95 7.74 17.29 -4.11
C THR A 95 6.48 17.87 -3.48
N THR A 96 5.33 17.21 -3.64
CA THR A 96 4.06 17.69 -3.07
C THR A 96 3.91 17.32 -1.60
N TYR A 97 4.29 16.11 -1.20
CA TYR A 97 3.95 15.53 0.11
C TYR A 97 5.14 15.27 1.05
N CYS A 98 6.37 15.40 0.58
CA CYS A 98 7.59 15.21 1.39
C CYS A 98 8.42 16.51 1.45
N THR A 99 7.76 17.64 1.71
CA THR A 99 8.38 18.98 1.69
C THR A 99 9.41 19.18 2.79
N SER A 100 9.35 18.37 3.85
CA SER A 100 10.37 18.34 4.91
C SER A 100 11.71 17.71 4.48
N LEU A 101 11.73 16.90 3.42
CA LEU A 101 12.97 16.33 2.88
C LEU A 101 13.66 17.32 1.92
N PRO A 102 15.00 17.36 1.88
CA PRO A 102 15.74 18.12 0.88
C PRO A 102 15.38 17.68 -0.56
N PRO A 103 15.38 18.60 -1.56
CA PRO A 103 15.03 18.25 -2.94
C PRO A 103 15.85 17.12 -3.56
N GLU A 104 17.13 17.02 -3.20
CA GLU A 104 18.00 15.92 -3.65
C GLU A 104 17.53 14.57 -3.10
N GLU A 105 17.12 14.52 -1.84
CA GLU A 105 16.60 13.30 -1.21
C GLU A 105 15.24 12.90 -1.80
N GLN A 106 14.35 13.87 -2.03
CA GLN A 106 13.07 13.65 -2.73
C GLN A 106 13.27 12.99 -4.10
N LEU A 107 14.27 13.48 -4.86
CA LEU A 107 14.61 12.96 -6.19
C LEU A 107 15.19 11.54 -6.09
N LEU A 108 16.15 11.32 -5.18
CA LEU A 108 16.78 10.01 -4.99
C LEU A 108 15.76 8.93 -4.60
N LEU A 109 14.83 9.26 -3.72
CA LEU A 109 13.74 8.35 -3.32
C LEU A 109 12.82 8.05 -4.51
N ALA A 110 12.40 9.07 -5.26
CA ALA A 110 11.55 8.88 -6.44
C ALA A 110 12.23 7.99 -7.50
N GLU A 111 13.52 8.21 -7.76
CA GLU A 111 14.31 7.38 -8.70
C GLU A 111 14.47 5.94 -8.23
N SER A 112 14.70 5.75 -6.92
CA SER A 112 14.86 4.42 -6.34
C SER A 112 13.57 3.61 -6.45
N VAL A 113 12.43 4.21 -6.16
CA VAL A 113 11.12 3.58 -6.34
C VAL A 113 10.85 3.23 -7.82
N ALA A 114 11.13 4.15 -8.74
CA ALA A 114 10.89 3.92 -10.16
C ALA A 114 11.76 2.79 -10.76
N LYS A 115 12.95 2.54 -10.22
CA LYS A 115 13.84 1.47 -10.70
C LYS A 115 13.36 0.05 -10.37
N ALA A 116 12.33 -0.10 -9.53
CA ALA A 116 11.80 -1.41 -9.10
C ALA A 116 11.45 -2.37 -10.26
N GLN A 117 10.85 -1.84 -11.32
CA GLN A 117 10.34 -2.59 -12.46
C GLN A 117 10.33 -1.73 -13.72
N ALA A 118 10.08 -2.35 -14.88
CA ALA A 118 10.03 -1.65 -16.17
C ALA A 118 8.67 -0.99 -16.41
N GLU A 119 7.60 -1.60 -15.91
CA GLU A 119 6.21 -1.16 -16.07
C GLU A 119 5.47 -1.33 -14.75
N PHE A 120 4.48 -0.49 -14.48
CA PHE A 120 3.73 -0.45 -13.24
C PHE A 120 2.24 -0.56 -13.55
N GLN A 121 1.59 -1.59 -13.01
CA GLN A 121 0.14 -1.68 -13.03
C GLN A 121 -0.42 -0.79 -11.92
N ILE A 122 -1.33 0.11 -12.28
CA ILE A 122 -2.01 1.03 -11.36
C ILE A 122 -3.50 0.73 -11.44
N ALA A 123 -4.12 0.47 -10.29
CA ALA A 123 -5.56 0.55 -10.09
C ALA A 123 -5.89 1.96 -9.57
N HIS A 124 -6.87 2.62 -10.18
CA HIS A 124 -7.22 4.00 -9.88
C HIS A 124 -8.67 4.13 -9.44
N CYS A 125 -8.88 4.87 -8.35
CA CYS A 125 -10.19 5.33 -7.92
C CYS A 125 -10.23 6.85 -7.93
N SER A 126 -11.19 7.38 -8.67
CA SER A 126 -11.44 8.80 -8.75
C SER A 126 -12.25 9.25 -7.54
N ASN A 127 -12.01 10.47 -7.08
CA ASN A 127 -12.91 11.13 -6.13
C ASN A 127 -14.20 11.63 -6.81
N SER A 128 -14.32 11.46 -8.13
CA SER A 128 -15.45 11.90 -8.94
C SER A 128 -16.18 10.71 -9.55
N SER A 129 -17.50 10.82 -9.69
CA SER A 129 -18.34 9.81 -10.35
C SER A 129 -18.21 9.80 -11.89
N VAL A 130 -17.39 10.70 -12.46
CA VAL A 130 -17.21 10.82 -13.90
C VAL A 130 -16.09 9.90 -14.35
N LYS A 131 -16.39 9.00 -15.29
CA LYS A 131 -15.36 8.19 -15.96
C LYS A 131 -14.35 9.12 -16.62
N GLN A 132 -13.13 9.15 -16.10
CA GLN A 132 -12.04 9.92 -16.68
C GLN A 132 -11.54 9.21 -17.95
N ASP A 133 -11.52 9.92 -19.07
CA ASP A 133 -10.73 9.51 -20.23
C ASP A 133 -9.32 10.11 -20.09
N TYR A 134 -8.29 9.26 -19.98
CA TYR A 134 -6.90 9.68 -19.76
C TYR A 134 -6.24 10.36 -20.97
N LYS A 135 -7.03 11.05 -21.80
CA LYS A 135 -6.57 11.78 -22.99
C LYS A 135 -5.61 12.92 -22.64
N ASN A 136 -5.70 13.44 -21.42
CA ASN A 136 -4.86 14.54 -20.92
C ASN A 136 -3.69 14.07 -20.05
N GLY A 137 -3.34 12.78 -20.10
CA GLY A 137 -2.25 12.19 -19.30
C GLY A 137 -2.73 11.45 -18.06
N LEU A 138 -1.78 11.06 -17.20
CA LEU A 138 -2.04 10.27 -15.99
C LEU A 138 -2.81 11.07 -14.94
N PRO A 139 -3.79 10.45 -14.26
CA PRO A 139 -4.61 11.14 -13.28
C PRO A 139 -3.84 11.34 -11.96
N MET A 140 -3.17 12.47 -11.78
CA MET A 140 -2.49 12.81 -10.51
C MET A 140 -3.48 13.27 -9.43
N THR A 141 -4.60 12.56 -9.28
CA THR A 141 -5.70 12.82 -8.33
C THR A 141 -6.31 11.51 -7.85
N GLY A 142 -6.96 11.52 -6.69
CA GLY A 142 -7.66 10.34 -6.18
C GLY A 142 -6.70 9.32 -5.58
N THR A 143 -7.04 8.04 -5.66
CA THR A 143 -6.24 6.96 -5.06
C THR A 143 -5.62 6.10 -6.14
N TRP A 144 -4.30 5.96 -6.11
CA TRP A 144 -3.56 4.98 -6.90
C TRP A 144 -3.23 3.81 -6.00
N VAL A 145 -3.46 2.61 -6.50
CA VAL A 145 -3.03 1.38 -5.86
C VAL A 145 -2.11 0.63 -6.83
N LEU A 146 -0.93 0.27 -6.34
CA LEU A 146 0.00 -0.63 -7.00
C LEU A 146 -0.23 -2.03 -6.42
N PRO A 147 -1.07 -2.87 -7.05
CA PRO A 147 -1.31 -4.21 -6.55
C PRO A 147 -0.06 -5.07 -6.71
N ASN A 148 0.18 -5.91 -5.71
CA ASN A 148 1.21 -6.93 -5.69
C ASN A 148 2.60 -6.39 -6.05
N PHE A 149 2.95 -5.19 -5.57
CA PHE A 149 4.23 -4.54 -5.82
C PHE A 149 5.37 -5.48 -5.41
N LEU A 150 6.17 -5.87 -6.41
CA LEU A 150 7.28 -6.83 -6.30
C LEU A 150 6.92 -8.17 -5.66
N GLY A 151 5.64 -8.57 -5.67
CA GLY A 151 5.19 -9.78 -5.01
C GLY A 151 5.32 -9.72 -3.48
N ARG A 152 5.24 -8.53 -2.88
CA ARG A 152 5.48 -8.34 -1.43
C ARG A 152 4.36 -7.59 -0.72
N ARG A 153 3.82 -6.55 -1.32
CA ARG A 153 2.81 -5.68 -0.70
C ARG A 153 2.01 -4.96 -1.76
N ASP A 154 0.83 -4.52 -1.40
CA ASP A 154 0.15 -3.51 -2.18
C ASP A 154 0.59 -2.13 -1.67
N VAL A 155 0.76 -1.16 -2.57
CA VAL A 155 1.12 0.22 -2.19
C VAL A 155 -0.02 1.15 -2.59
N THR A 156 -0.55 1.90 -1.64
CA THR A 156 -1.60 2.89 -1.87
C THR A 156 -1.04 4.30 -1.76
N MET A 157 -1.26 5.11 -2.80
CA MET A 157 -0.92 6.52 -2.89
C MET A 157 -2.21 7.34 -3.01
N ILE A 158 -2.42 8.30 -2.12
CA ILE A 158 -3.54 9.24 -2.18
C ILE A 158 -3.00 10.59 -2.65
N TRP A 159 -3.38 10.96 -3.86
CA TRP A 159 -3.12 12.27 -4.46
C TRP A 159 -4.11 13.31 -3.91
#